data_AF-A0A1R3KS96-F1
#
_entry.id   AF-A0A1R3KS96-F1
#
_cell.length_a   1.000
_cell.length_b   1.000
_cell.length_c   1.000
_cell.angle_alpha   90.00
_cell.angle_beta   90.00
_cell.angle_gamma   90.00
#
_symmetry.space_group_name_H-M   'P 1'
#
loop_
_entity.id
_entity.type
_entity.pdbx_description
1 polymer ?
#
loop_
_entity_poly.entity_id
_entity_poly.type
_entity_poly.pdbx_seq_one_letter_code
_entity_poly.pdbx_strand_id
1 'polypeptide(L)'
;MASLMLVAIIAQKGSDAWWYMRVEDLLPDKYRGKASEYEKGTDTMDVWFDSGKAPYSSVVTHGFVLDEKGSKMSKSLGNVVDPRNVIEGGQNQKEAPGYGADILRLWVSSVDYTGDVMIGPQILRQMSDIYRKLRGTLRYLLGNLHDWKVENAVSYHELPMIDQHALFQLENVVKNIREGYESYQFFKIFQMHLL
;
A
#
# COMPACT_ATOMS: atom_id res chain seq x y z
N MET A 1 8.66 25.35 -39.19
CA MET A 1 9.29 26.68 -38.98
C MET A 1 8.94 27.27 -37.62
N ALA A 2 7.67 27.51 -37.25
CA ALA A 2 7.31 28.02 -35.91
C ALA A 2 7.68 27.09 -34.74
N SER A 3 7.45 25.77 -34.89
CA SER A 3 7.79 24.77 -33.87
C SER A 3 9.29 24.67 -33.55
N LEU A 4 10.18 24.90 -34.54
CA LEU A 4 11.64 24.80 -34.34
C LEU A 4 12.22 25.93 -33.49
N MET A 5 11.66 27.14 -33.61
CA MET A 5 12.10 28.28 -32.79
C MET A 5 11.70 28.09 -31.32
N LEU A 6 10.48 27.62 -31.06
CA LEU A 6 10.03 27.38 -29.70
C LEU A 6 10.86 26.27 -29.02
N VAL A 7 11.16 25.20 -29.75
CA VAL A 7 12.06 24.13 -29.27
C VAL A 7 13.46 24.66 -28.95
N ALA A 8 14.02 25.54 -29.80
CA ALA A 8 15.32 26.16 -29.54
C ALA A 8 15.31 27.07 -28.30
N ILE A 9 14.24 27.84 -28.09
CA ILE A 9 14.05 28.68 -26.89
C ILE A 9 13.99 27.79 -25.65
N ILE A 10 13.18 26.74 -25.68
CA ILE A 10 13.05 25.80 -24.56
C ILE A 10 14.39 25.10 -24.28
N ALA A 11 15.14 24.70 -25.31
CA ALA A 11 16.45 24.07 -25.16
C ALA A 11 17.49 24.99 -24.52
N GLN A 12 17.42 26.30 -24.78
CA GLN A 12 18.40 27.27 -24.25
C GLN A 12 17.99 27.84 -22.89
N LYS A 13 16.69 28.04 -22.65
CA LYS A 13 16.16 28.81 -21.51
C LYS A 13 15.24 28.01 -20.58
N GLY A 14 15.01 26.74 -20.88
CA GLY A 14 14.06 25.87 -20.18
C GLY A 14 12.61 26.12 -20.59
N SER A 15 11.71 25.22 -20.19
CA SER A 15 10.26 25.33 -20.41
C SER A 15 9.65 26.55 -19.73
N ASP A 16 10.26 27.04 -18.65
CA ASP A 16 9.81 28.22 -17.91
C ASP A 16 9.83 29.51 -18.75
N ALA A 17 10.61 29.52 -19.84
CA ALA A 17 10.63 30.59 -20.84
C ALA A 17 9.23 30.93 -21.38
N TRP A 18 8.33 29.94 -21.46
CA TRP A 18 6.95 30.14 -21.87
C TRP A 18 6.19 31.12 -20.97
N TRP A 19 6.48 31.14 -19.67
CA TRP A 19 5.76 31.93 -18.68
C TRP A 19 6.22 33.39 -18.62
N TYR A 20 7.53 33.62 -18.60
CA TYR A 20 8.08 34.97 -18.43
C TYR A 20 8.36 35.72 -19.74
N MET A 21 8.47 35.04 -20.89
CA MET A 21 8.68 35.72 -22.18
C MET A 21 7.38 36.31 -22.74
N ARG A 22 7.53 37.42 -23.48
CA ARG A 22 6.44 38.07 -24.21
C ARG A 22 6.09 37.27 -25.46
N VAL A 23 4.85 37.37 -25.93
CA VAL A 23 4.36 36.66 -27.13
C VAL A 23 5.23 36.96 -28.35
N GLU A 24 5.63 38.22 -28.53
CA GLU A 24 6.52 38.64 -29.63
C GLU A 24 7.89 37.95 -29.61
N ASP A 25 8.42 37.63 -28.43
CA ASP A 25 9.73 37.00 -28.27
C ASP A 25 9.67 35.47 -28.47
N LEU A 26 8.46 34.89 -28.41
CA LEU A 26 8.19 33.47 -28.64
C LEU A 26 7.83 33.17 -30.11
N LEU A 27 7.46 34.19 -30.89
CA LEU A 27 7.07 34.07 -32.30
C LEU A 27 8.26 34.25 -33.26
N PRO A 28 8.29 33.52 -34.40
CA PRO A 28 9.27 33.77 -35.46
C PRO A 28 9.22 35.20 -35.99
N ASP A 29 10.34 35.73 -36.48
CA ASP A 29 10.50 37.13 -36.92
C ASP A 29 9.36 37.59 -37.85
N LYS A 30 8.91 36.71 -38.76
CA LYS A 30 7.80 36.96 -39.70
C LYS A 30 6.46 37.26 -39.03
N TYR A 31 6.24 36.79 -37.80
CA TYR A 31 4.96 36.87 -37.08
C TYR A 31 4.99 37.86 -35.90
N ARG A 32 6.14 38.44 -35.56
CA ARG A 32 6.26 39.40 -34.45
C ARG A 32 5.33 40.61 -34.59
N GLY A 33 5.19 41.14 -35.81
CA GLY A 33 4.27 42.26 -36.10
C GLY A 33 2.78 41.92 -35.96
N LYS A 34 2.44 40.64 -35.76
CA LYS A 34 1.08 40.16 -35.50
C LYS A 34 0.92 39.60 -34.08
N ALA A 35 1.86 39.84 -33.17
CA ALA A 35 1.82 39.27 -31.83
C ALA A 35 0.53 39.60 -31.06
N SER A 36 -0.12 40.73 -31.35
CA SER A 36 -1.43 41.12 -30.80
C SER A 36 -2.59 40.21 -31.21
N GLU A 37 -2.42 39.39 -32.26
CA GLU A 37 -3.42 38.41 -32.74
C GLU A 37 -3.25 37.03 -32.09
N TYR A 38 -2.21 36.82 -31.26
CA TYR A 38 -1.88 35.54 -30.65
C TYR A 38 -1.91 35.62 -29.12
N GLU A 39 -2.44 34.57 -28.49
CA GLU A 39 -2.46 34.40 -27.03
C GLU A 39 -1.73 33.11 -26.64
N LYS A 40 -1.05 33.12 -25.50
CA LYS A 40 -0.38 31.92 -24.97
C LYS A 40 -1.42 30.98 -24.36
N GLY A 41 -1.42 29.73 -24.78
CA GLY A 41 -2.11 28.67 -24.03
C GLY A 41 -1.47 28.52 -22.65
N THR A 42 -2.31 28.37 -21.62
CA THR A 42 -1.89 28.09 -20.24
C THR A 42 -1.95 26.62 -19.87
N ASP A 43 -2.49 25.79 -20.77
CA ASP A 43 -2.60 24.35 -20.56
C ASP A 43 -1.22 23.70 -20.57
N THR A 44 -0.97 22.87 -19.56
CA THR A 44 0.25 22.07 -19.47
C THR A 44 -0.02 20.69 -20.03
N MET A 45 0.89 20.18 -20.86
CA MET A 45 0.79 18.84 -21.41
C MET A 45 0.95 17.79 -20.30
N ASP A 46 0.07 16.79 -20.29
CA ASP A 46 0.12 15.70 -19.32
C ASP A 46 1.44 14.92 -19.43
N VAL A 47 2.05 14.60 -18.29
CA VAL A 47 3.38 13.94 -18.17
C VAL A 47 3.51 12.63 -18.98
N TRP A 48 2.41 11.95 -19.28
CA TRP A 48 2.37 10.72 -20.07
C TRP A 48 2.66 10.95 -21.56
N PHE A 49 2.42 12.16 -22.07
CA PHE A 49 2.73 12.54 -23.45
C PHE A 49 4.24 12.70 -23.69
N ASP A 50 5.02 13.04 -22.65
CA ASP A 50 6.45 13.33 -22.77
C ASP A 50 7.32 12.05 -22.80
N SER A 51 6.90 10.98 -22.13
CA SER A 51 7.69 9.75 -21.98
C SER A 51 7.44 8.69 -23.06
N GLY A 52 6.31 8.76 -23.78
CA GLY A 52 5.90 7.76 -24.80
C GLY A 52 5.76 6.32 -24.28
N LYS A 53 5.87 6.12 -22.96
CA LYS A 53 5.79 4.83 -22.26
C LYS A 53 5.15 5.05 -20.90
N ALA A 54 4.38 4.07 -20.45
CA ALA A 54 3.87 4.07 -19.08
C ALA A 54 5.06 4.13 -18.09
N PRO A 55 5.02 5.03 -17.08
CA PRO A 55 6.05 5.19 -16.05
C PRO A 55 6.07 4.02 -15.04
N TYR A 56 5.20 3.02 -15.20
CA TYR A 56 5.09 1.86 -14.32
C TYR A 56 5.07 0.56 -15.11
N SER A 57 5.59 -0.52 -14.50
CA SER A 57 5.53 -1.88 -15.05
C SER A 57 4.29 -2.65 -14.61
N SER A 58 3.68 -2.27 -13.48
CA SER A 58 2.46 -2.86 -12.93
C SER A 58 1.72 -1.83 -12.09
N VAL A 59 0.38 -1.92 -12.05
CA VAL A 59 -0.49 -1.06 -11.25
C VAL A 59 -1.36 -1.95 -10.37
N VAL A 60 -1.29 -1.70 -9.07
CA VAL A 60 -2.17 -2.35 -8.08
C VAL A 60 -3.07 -1.27 -7.50
N THR A 61 -4.38 -1.46 -7.63
CA THR A 61 -5.39 -0.57 -7.07
C THR A 61 -6.02 -1.20 -5.84
N HIS A 62 -6.47 -0.36 -4.91
CA HIS A 62 -7.24 -0.79 -3.75
C HIS A 62 -8.55 -0.01 -3.65
N GLY A 63 -9.57 -0.61 -3.07
CA GLY A 63 -10.83 0.06 -2.76
C GLY A 63 -10.70 1.07 -1.62
N PHE A 64 -11.82 1.70 -1.30
CA PHE A 64 -11.92 2.63 -0.19
C PHE A 64 -12.12 1.92 1.13
N VAL A 65 -11.70 2.57 2.21
CA VAL A 65 -12.02 2.14 3.57
C VAL A 65 -13.35 2.76 3.97
N LEU A 66 -14.29 1.92 4.39
CA LEU A 66 -15.63 2.25 4.86
C LEU A 66 -15.74 1.96 6.36
N ASP A 67 -16.78 2.52 6.99
CA ASP A 67 -17.10 2.14 8.37
C ASP A 67 -17.66 0.70 8.45
N GLU A 68 -17.91 0.20 9.66
CA GLU A 68 -18.46 -1.16 9.87
C GLU A 68 -19.84 -1.39 9.25
N LYS A 69 -20.56 -0.32 8.87
CA LYS A 69 -21.87 -0.39 8.23
C LYS A 69 -21.77 -0.26 6.71
N GLY A 70 -20.55 -0.18 6.15
CA GLY A 70 -20.33 0.03 4.72
C GLY A 70 -20.62 1.45 4.25
N SER A 71 -20.68 2.43 5.15
CA SER A 71 -20.86 3.84 4.80
C SER A 71 -19.53 4.55 4.66
N LYS A 72 -19.48 5.55 3.77
CA LYS A 72 -18.31 6.41 3.61
C LYS A 72 -18.01 7.14 4.92
N MET A 73 -16.75 7.10 5.33
CA MET A 73 -16.31 7.81 6.53
C MET A 73 -16.39 9.34 6.35
N SER A 74 -16.94 10.03 7.35
CA SER A 74 -16.97 11.50 7.39
C SER A 74 -16.87 12.02 8.83
N LYS A 75 -16.14 13.13 9.01
CA LYS A 75 -15.97 13.74 10.34
C LYS A 75 -17.29 14.19 10.95
N SER A 76 -18.25 14.64 10.13
CA SER A 76 -19.57 15.08 10.58
C SER A 76 -20.46 13.94 11.08
N LEU A 77 -20.30 12.74 10.53
CA LEU A 77 -21.03 11.55 10.99
C LEU A 77 -20.37 10.86 12.19
N GLY A 78 -19.13 11.25 12.54
CA GLY A 78 -18.39 10.66 13.65
C GLY A 78 -18.00 9.19 13.45
N ASN A 79 -18.13 8.66 12.23
CA ASN A 79 -17.80 7.27 11.88
C ASN A 79 -16.36 7.08 11.38
N VAL A 80 -15.49 8.08 11.60
CA VAL A 80 -14.09 8.02 11.17
C VAL A 80 -13.27 7.19 12.13
N VAL A 81 -12.55 6.20 11.61
CA VAL A 81 -11.54 5.46 12.36
C VAL A 81 -10.18 6.13 12.13
N ASP A 82 -9.70 6.86 13.14
CA ASP A 82 -8.38 7.49 13.10
C ASP A 82 -7.27 6.45 13.37
N PRO A 83 -6.30 6.24 12.45
CA PRO A 83 -5.21 5.31 12.67
C PRO A 83 -4.40 5.56 13.95
N ARG A 84 -4.22 6.82 14.37
CA ARG A 84 -3.53 7.13 15.63
C ARG A 84 -4.32 6.66 16.83
N ASN A 85 -5.64 6.86 16.84
CA ASN A 85 -6.50 6.36 17.91
C ASN A 85 -6.51 4.83 17.97
N VAL A 86 -6.38 4.14 16.83
CA VAL A 86 -6.23 2.66 16.82
C VAL A 86 -4.90 2.24 17.45
N ILE A 87 -3.82 2.95 17.16
CA ILE A 87 -2.48 2.61 17.64
C ILE A 87 -2.32 2.94 19.13
N GLU A 88 -2.62 4.18 19.52
CA GLU A 88 -2.35 4.75 20.84
C GLU A 88 -3.54 4.62 21.80
N GLY A 89 -4.74 4.43 21.26
CA GLY A 89 -5.99 4.49 22.00
C GLY A 89 -6.67 5.86 21.87
N GLY A 90 -7.99 5.88 22.06
CA GLY A 90 -8.76 7.11 22.13
C GLY A 90 -8.73 7.74 23.53
N GLN A 91 -9.45 8.86 23.69
CA GLN A 91 -9.58 9.54 25.00
C GLN A 91 -10.14 8.61 26.09
N ASN A 92 -11.06 7.72 25.73
CA ASN A 92 -11.61 6.69 26.61
C ASN A 92 -11.05 5.31 26.25
N GLN A 93 -10.04 4.85 26.98
CA GLN A 93 -9.41 3.54 26.71
C GLN A 93 -10.34 2.33 26.91
N LYS A 94 -11.44 2.46 27.65
CA LYS A 94 -12.41 1.36 27.77
C LYS A 94 -13.21 1.16 26.48
N GLU A 95 -13.46 2.24 25.75
CA GLU A 95 -14.23 2.22 24.51
C GLU A 95 -13.31 2.08 23.29
N ALA A 96 -12.16 2.73 23.31
CA ALA A 96 -11.15 2.71 22.26
C ALA A 96 -9.76 2.43 22.86
N PRO A 97 -9.44 1.18 23.20
CA PRO A 97 -8.10 0.83 23.67
C PRO A 97 -7.06 0.99 22.57
N GLY A 98 -5.81 1.24 22.95
CA GLY A 98 -4.69 1.19 22.02
C GLY A 98 -4.40 -0.25 21.62
N TYR A 99 -4.58 -0.56 20.33
CA TYR A 99 -4.31 -1.88 19.77
C TYR A 99 -2.86 -2.02 19.28
N GLY A 100 -2.19 -0.91 18.97
CA GLY A 100 -0.87 -0.88 18.38
C GLY A 100 -0.87 -1.04 16.85
N ALA A 101 0.25 -0.68 16.22
CA ALA A 101 0.37 -0.64 14.76
C ALA A 101 0.23 -2.02 14.08
N ASP A 102 0.63 -3.09 14.75
CA ASP A 102 0.59 -4.43 14.16
C ASP A 102 -0.85 -4.95 14.00
N ILE A 103 -1.79 -4.53 14.84
CA ILE A 103 -3.21 -4.90 14.69
C ILE A 103 -3.80 -4.26 13.43
N LEU A 104 -3.44 -3.00 13.16
CA LEU A 104 -3.85 -2.33 11.93
C LEU A 104 -3.22 -2.99 10.70
N ARG A 105 -1.93 -3.34 10.77
CA ARG A 105 -1.25 -4.07 9.68
C ARG A 105 -1.84 -5.46 9.44
N LEU A 106 -2.18 -6.17 10.52
CA LEU A 106 -2.82 -7.47 10.44
C LEU A 106 -4.20 -7.35 9.79
N TRP A 107 -4.99 -6.35 10.16
CA TRP A 107 -6.25 -6.03 9.49
C TRP A 107 -6.04 -5.78 7.98
N VAL A 108 -5.09 -4.91 7.60
CA VAL A 108 -4.77 -4.65 6.17
C VAL A 108 -4.42 -5.94 5.43
N SER A 109 -3.65 -6.84 6.05
CA SER A 109 -3.30 -8.13 5.43
C SER A 109 -4.47 -9.10 5.32
N SER A 110 -5.54 -8.90 6.11
CA SER A 110 -6.70 -9.81 6.18
C SER A 110 -7.80 -9.50 5.15
N VAL A 111 -7.83 -8.28 4.62
CA VAL A 111 -8.91 -7.81 3.75
C VAL A 111 -8.57 -7.99 2.27
N ASP A 112 -9.57 -8.38 1.48
CA ASP A 112 -9.48 -8.30 0.02
C ASP A 112 -9.58 -6.84 -0.41
N TYR A 113 -8.42 -6.22 -0.63
CA TYR A 113 -8.32 -4.80 -0.96
C TYR A 113 -8.80 -4.48 -2.37
N THR A 114 -9.12 -5.46 -3.22
CA THR A 114 -9.57 -5.18 -4.60
C THR A 114 -10.93 -4.47 -4.63
N GLY A 115 -11.74 -4.65 -3.60
CA GLY A 115 -12.99 -3.93 -3.35
C GLY A 115 -12.90 -2.99 -2.15
N ASP A 116 -14.01 -2.33 -1.85
CA ASP A 116 -14.13 -1.52 -0.64
C ASP A 116 -14.08 -2.41 0.62
N VAL A 117 -13.35 -1.96 1.64
CA VAL A 117 -13.08 -2.72 2.86
C VAL A 117 -13.63 -2.00 4.08
N MET A 118 -14.11 -2.75 5.06
CA MET A 118 -14.72 -2.19 6.27
C MET A 118 -13.75 -2.21 7.46
N ILE A 119 -13.83 -1.20 8.32
CA ILE A 119 -13.10 -1.12 9.59
C ILE A 119 -13.96 -0.53 10.71
N GLY A 120 -13.74 -1.03 11.92
CA GLY A 120 -14.17 -0.35 13.15
C GLY A 120 -13.91 -1.17 14.41
N PRO A 121 -14.53 -0.81 15.54
CA PRO A 121 -14.19 -1.34 16.85
C PRO A 121 -14.31 -2.86 16.98
N GLN A 122 -15.32 -3.47 16.36
CA GLN A 122 -15.55 -4.91 16.45
C GLN A 122 -14.54 -5.69 15.61
N ILE A 123 -14.24 -5.20 14.40
CA ILE A 123 -13.20 -5.77 13.54
C ILE A 123 -11.83 -5.67 14.21
N LEU A 124 -11.49 -4.51 14.79
CA LEU A 124 -10.21 -4.30 15.48
C LEU A 124 -10.07 -5.20 16.72
N ARG A 125 -11.16 -5.39 17.48
CA ARG A 125 -11.18 -6.32 18.61
C ARG A 125 -10.92 -7.75 18.16
N GLN A 126 -11.54 -8.19 17.07
CA GLN A 126 -11.30 -9.51 16.49
C GLN A 126 -9.84 -9.69 16.05
N MET A 127 -9.28 -8.69 15.37
CA MET A 127 -7.86 -8.71 14.95
C MET A 127 -6.91 -8.77 16.15
N SER A 128 -7.22 -8.04 17.23
CA SER A 128 -6.48 -8.11 18.49
C SER A 128 -6.48 -9.50 19.11
N ASP A 129 -7.62 -10.20 19.10
CA ASP A 129 -7.70 -11.56 19.61
C ASP A 129 -6.91 -12.56 18.76
N ILE A 130 -6.96 -12.44 17.43
CA ILE A 130 -6.18 -13.27 16.51
C ILE A 130 -4.68 -13.03 16.72
N TYR A 131 -4.25 -11.77 16.78
CA TYR A 131 -2.86 -11.42 17.07
C TYR A 131 -2.38 -11.97 18.42
N ARG A 132 -3.21 -11.89 19.47
CA ARG A 132 -2.86 -12.41 20.79
C ARG A 132 -2.71 -13.93 20.79
N LYS A 133 -3.55 -14.65 20.03
CA LYS A 133 -3.40 -16.10 19.82
C LYS A 133 -2.09 -16.42 19.09
N LEU A 134 -1.83 -15.74 17.97
CA LEU A 134 -0.59 -15.91 17.20
C LEU A 134 0.66 -15.66 18.07
N ARG A 135 0.69 -14.53 18.77
CA ARG A 135 1.79 -14.18 19.68
C ARG A 135 1.95 -15.19 20.81
N GLY A 136 0.84 -15.71 21.35
CA GLY A 136 0.83 -16.75 22.37
C GLY A 136 1.48 -18.04 21.86
N THR A 137 1.10 -18.50 20.67
CA THR A 137 1.69 -19.68 20.03
C THR A 137 3.18 -19.50 19.78
N LEU A 138 3.58 -18.37 19.19
CA LEU A 138 5.01 -18.08 18.93
C LEU A 138 5.82 -18.02 20.24
N ARG A 139 5.27 -17.41 21.29
CA ARG A 139 5.90 -17.39 22.62
C ARG A 139 6.05 -18.79 23.19
N TYR A 140 5.04 -19.65 23.06
CA TYR A 140 5.11 -21.03 23.52
C TYR A 140 6.21 -21.79 22.76
N LEU A 141 6.25 -21.70 21.43
CA LEU A 141 7.28 -22.34 20.61
C LEU A 141 8.69 -21.86 21.01
N LEU A 142 8.90 -20.54 21.13
CA LEU A 142 10.18 -19.97 21.56
C LEU A 142 10.58 -20.41 22.97
N GLY A 143 9.61 -20.53 23.89
CA GLY A 143 9.86 -21.01 25.25
C GLY A 143 10.34 -22.46 25.28
N ASN A 144 9.84 -23.32 24.38
CA ASN A 144 10.29 -24.70 24.26
C ASN A 144 11.70 -24.83 23.66
N LEU A 145 12.25 -23.76 23.07
CA LEU A 145 13.61 -23.76 22.52
C LEU A 145 14.68 -23.28 23.51
N HIS A 146 14.31 -22.94 24.76
CA HIS A 146 15.22 -22.30 25.71
C HIS A 146 16.47 -23.13 26.06
N ASP A 147 16.37 -24.45 26.02
CA ASP A 147 17.42 -25.43 26.30
C ASP A 147 17.84 -26.22 25.05
N TRP A 148 17.27 -25.90 23.89
CA TRP A 148 17.62 -26.54 22.62
C TRP A 148 19.00 -26.10 22.16
N LYS A 149 19.78 -27.07 21.66
CA LYS A 149 21.12 -26.83 21.12
C LYS A 149 21.25 -27.49 19.75
N VAL A 150 22.11 -26.92 18.91
CA VAL A 150 22.32 -27.37 17.52
C VAL A 150 22.81 -28.82 17.47
N GLU A 151 23.56 -29.27 18.49
CA GLU A 151 24.05 -30.65 18.56
C GLU A 151 22.92 -31.69 18.77
N ASN A 152 21.75 -31.25 19.22
CA ASN A 152 20.57 -32.09 19.41
C ASN A 152 19.67 -32.15 18.15
N ALA A 153 20.11 -31.59 17.02
CA ALA A 153 19.35 -31.63 15.78
C ALA A 153 19.25 -33.07 15.25
N VAL A 154 18.02 -33.50 14.96
CA VAL A 154 17.71 -34.83 14.43
C VAL A 154 17.50 -34.72 12.91
N SER A 155 18.01 -35.68 12.14
CA SER A 155 17.81 -35.69 10.70
C SER A 155 16.35 -36.00 10.35
N TYR A 156 15.86 -35.49 9.21
CA TYR A 156 14.45 -35.64 8.82
C TYR A 156 13.94 -37.09 8.86
N HIS A 157 14.77 -38.05 8.45
CA HIS A 157 14.42 -39.47 8.36
C HIS A 157 14.34 -40.15 9.73
N GLU A 158 14.97 -39.56 10.75
CA GLU A 158 14.99 -40.04 12.13
C GLU A 158 13.90 -39.37 12.99
N LEU A 159 13.21 -38.37 12.45
CA LEU A 159 12.08 -37.73 13.13
C LEU A 159 10.89 -38.70 13.23
N PRO A 160 10.13 -38.66 14.32
CA PRO A 160 8.82 -39.29 14.41
C PRO A 160 7.92 -38.90 13.22
N MET A 161 7.06 -39.82 12.77
CA MET A 161 6.15 -39.55 11.64
C MET A 161 5.26 -38.31 11.86
N ILE A 162 4.88 -38.03 13.11
CA ILE A 162 4.09 -36.85 13.47
C ILE A 162 4.86 -35.54 13.21
N ASP A 163 6.17 -35.53 13.48
CA ASP A 163 7.03 -34.36 13.28
C ASP A 163 7.37 -34.18 11.80
N GLN A 164 7.58 -35.28 11.07
CA GLN A 164 7.71 -35.25 9.61
C GLN A 164 6.44 -34.67 8.97
N HIS A 165 5.26 -35.09 9.43
CA HIS A 165 3.99 -34.53 8.97
C HIS A 165 3.86 -33.05 9.33
N ALA A 166 4.26 -32.62 10.54
CA ALA A 166 4.26 -31.21 10.93
C ALA A 166 5.15 -30.35 10.03
N LEU A 167 6.34 -30.84 9.66
CA LEU A 167 7.24 -30.17 8.71
C LEU A 167 6.65 -30.09 7.30
N PHE A 168 5.97 -31.14 6.84
CA PHE A 168 5.25 -31.12 5.57
C PHE A 168 4.13 -30.05 5.57
N GLN A 169 3.37 -29.94 6.66
CA GLN A 169 2.36 -28.90 6.79
C GLN A 169 2.97 -27.50 6.82
N LEU A 170 4.11 -27.32 7.49
CA LEU A 170 4.85 -26.06 7.47
C LEU A 170 5.28 -25.68 6.06
N GLU A 171 5.81 -26.62 5.27
CA GLU A 171 6.23 -26.35 3.89
C GLU A 171 5.03 -25.91 3.02
N ASN A 172 3.86 -26.54 3.17
CA ASN A 172 2.64 -26.12 2.49
C ASN A 172 2.26 -24.69 2.86
N VAL A 173 2.32 -24.33 4.15
CA VAL A 173 2.06 -22.97 4.62
C VAL A 173 3.06 -21.98 4.00
N VAL A 174 4.36 -22.29 4.01
CA VAL A 174 5.42 -21.44 3.44
C VAL A 174 5.21 -21.23 1.95
N LYS A 175 4.89 -22.29 1.20
CA LYS A 175 4.59 -22.22 -0.23
C LYS A 175 3.41 -21.29 -0.49
N ASN A 176 2.31 -21.48 0.23
CA ASN A 176 1.11 -20.67 0.07
C ASN A 176 1.33 -19.20 0.45
N ILE A 177 2.17 -18.93 1.45
CA ILE A 177 2.60 -17.57 1.80
C ILE A 177 3.35 -16.94 0.61
N ARG A 178 4.33 -17.63 0.03
CA ARG A 178 5.10 -17.12 -1.12
C ARG A 178 4.18 -16.79 -2.29
N GLU A 179 3.28 -17.70 -2.65
CA GLU A 179 2.30 -17.48 -3.73
C GLU A 179 1.39 -16.28 -3.45
N GLY A 180 0.96 -16.09 -2.20
CA GLY A 180 0.18 -14.91 -1.79
C GLY A 180 0.94 -13.60 -1.95
N TYR A 181 2.23 -13.56 -1.62
CA TYR A 181 3.07 -12.37 -1.82
C TYR A 181 3.35 -12.08 -3.30
N GLU A 182 3.65 -13.11 -4.10
CA GLU A 182 3.94 -12.97 -5.54
C GLU A 182 2.72 -12.47 -6.34
N SER A 183 1.53 -12.90 -5.94
CA SER A 183 0.26 -12.49 -6.57
C SER A 183 -0.36 -11.23 -5.96
N TYR A 184 0.29 -10.63 -4.95
CA TYR A 184 -0.26 -9.55 -4.12
C TYR A 184 -1.55 -9.91 -3.37
N GLN A 185 -1.93 -11.19 -3.27
CA GLN A 185 -3.16 -11.63 -2.59
C GLN A 185 -2.92 -11.94 -1.10
N PHE A 186 -2.55 -10.91 -0.33
CA PHE A 186 -2.21 -11.05 1.10
C PHE A 186 -3.34 -11.66 1.95
N PHE A 187 -4.60 -11.35 1.63
CA PHE A 187 -5.78 -11.87 2.36
C PHE A 187 -5.87 -13.40 2.34
N LYS A 188 -5.36 -14.05 1.29
CA LYS A 188 -5.32 -15.52 1.22
C LYS A 188 -4.46 -16.10 2.32
N ILE A 189 -3.34 -15.44 2.63
CA ILE A 189 -2.42 -15.85 3.71
C ILE A 189 -3.16 -15.86 5.05
N PHE A 190 -3.97 -14.83 5.29
CA PHE A 190 -4.74 -14.71 6.51
C PHE A 190 -5.83 -15.79 6.63
N GLN A 191 -6.55 -16.08 5.53
CA GLN A 191 -7.60 -17.09 5.49
C GLN A 191 -7.08 -18.51 5.72
N MET A 192 -5.88 -18.83 5.23
CA MET A 192 -5.27 -20.16 5.42
C MET A 192 -4.81 -20.44 6.86
N HIS A 193 -4.55 -19.40 7.65
CA HIS A 193 -4.04 -19.56 9.03
C HIS A 193 -5.16 -19.75 10.08
N LEU A 194 -6.43 -19.72 9.66
CA LEU A 194 -7.61 -19.75 10.54
C LEU A 194 -8.50 -21.00 10.37
N LEU A 195 -8.04 -22.02 9.65
CA LEU A 195 -8.66 -23.35 9.56
C LEU A 195 -7.72 -24.43 10.10
#